data_AF-A0A0F9TTT4-F1
#
_entry.id   AF-A0A0F9TTT4-F1
#
_cell.length_a   1.000
_cell.length_b   1.000
_cell.length_c   1.000
_cell.angle_alpha   90.00
_cell.angle_beta   90.00
_cell.angle_gamma   90.00
#
_symmetry.space_group_name_H-M   'P 1'
#
loop_
_entity.id
_entity.type
_entity.pdbx_description
1 polymer ?
#
loop_
_entity_poly.entity_id
_entity_poly.type
_entity_poly.pdbx_seq_one_letter_code
_entity_poly.pdbx_strand_id
1 'polypeptide(L)'
;MTTVNELRDDISLNVGDPMMERANRDHVLGFINRAARDAQNSGWLLRVEDAENIGLLGNEYEYDVPARFAYVKMLKIGDKNVDNASTVDTGTELGAAIADTTTTAITVDDTSIFVVNDLIQVDSEIMFITALTSATVLAVTRGYFGTTAATHDNDSSILRPLADVAFEYTIPRAYWTMRLQSGGANTKTAALGSRPQFVFNSDLFSFTAGTPVQVIGQRRPTTAYVSGDTIDDQTESFIAERATAYAARFIFAQGNAPDMNQVYLQSWANSIAFLRSHPAEFRVRPNSTRVPGR
;
A
#
# COMPACT_ATOMS: atom_id res chain seq x y z
N MET A 1 3.93 12.78 -2.28
CA MET A 1 3.21 12.02 -3.31
C MET A 1 2.43 12.98 -4.17
N THR A 2 2.73 13.05 -5.46
CA THR A 2 1.99 13.89 -6.41
C THR A 2 0.67 13.20 -6.76
N THR A 3 -0.43 13.95 -6.71
CA THR A 3 -1.74 13.47 -7.13
C THR A 3 -1.88 13.52 -8.64
N VAL A 4 -2.79 12.71 -9.20
CA VAL A 4 -3.12 12.76 -10.64
C VAL A 4 -3.62 14.14 -11.05
N ASN A 5 -4.34 14.87 -10.20
CA ASN A 5 -4.83 16.20 -10.52
C ASN A 5 -3.70 17.23 -10.60
N GLU A 6 -2.79 17.24 -9.63
CA GLU A 6 -1.61 18.10 -9.66
C GLU A 6 -0.76 17.82 -10.91
N LEU A 7 -0.59 16.54 -11.26
CA LEU A 7 0.15 16.16 -12.46
C LEU A 7 -0.54 16.61 -13.75
N ARG A 8 -1.87 16.57 -13.82
CA ARG A 8 -2.61 17.09 -14.98
C ARG A 8 -2.42 18.58 -15.15
N ASP A 9 -2.49 19.33 -14.05
CA ASP A 9 -2.31 20.78 -14.06
C ASP A 9 -0.88 21.13 -14.51
N ASP A 10 0.13 20.42 -14.00
CA ASP A 10 1.53 20.58 -14.44
C ASP A 10 1.73 20.25 -15.92
N ILE A 11 1.18 19.13 -16.42
CA ILE A 11 1.25 18.79 -17.86
C ILE A 11 0.58 19.87 -18.71
N SER A 12 -0.57 20.41 -18.27
CA SER A 12 -1.30 21.43 -19.01
C SER A 12 -0.53 22.76 -19.11
N LEU A 13 0.20 23.12 -18.04
CA LEU A 13 1.12 24.26 -18.03
C LEU A 13 2.29 24.04 -18.99
N ASN A 14 2.90 22.85 -18.96
CA ASN A 14 4.07 22.51 -19.78
C ASN A 14 3.77 22.48 -21.29
N VAL A 15 2.52 22.21 -21.69
CA VAL A 15 2.08 22.26 -23.10
C VAL A 15 1.43 23.59 -23.49
N GLY A 16 1.41 24.59 -22.60
CA GLY A 16 0.83 25.90 -22.89
C GLY A 16 -0.68 25.92 -23.04
N ASP A 17 -1.39 24.95 -22.45
CA ASP A 17 -2.86 24.84 -22.43
C ASP A 17 -3.38 24.81 -20.99
N PRO A 18 -3.16 25.86 -20.17
CA PRO A 18 -3.50 25.86 -18.75
C PRO A 18 -5.01 25.77 -18.48
N MET A 19 -5.85 26.14 -19.45
CA MET A 19 -7.31 26.02 -19.37
C MET A 19 -7.81 24.65 -19.88
N MET A 20 -6.92 23.79 -20.39
CA MET A 20 -7.22 22.47 -20.93
C MET A 20 -8.30 22.50 -22.04
N GLU A 21 -8.28 23.54 -22.88
CA GLU A 21 -9.26 23.72 -23.96
C GLU A 21 -8.97 22.80 -25.15
N ARG A 22 -7.68 22.52 -25.41
CA ARG A 22 -7.23 21.68 -26.53
C ARG A 22 -7.06 20.23 -26.09
N ALA A 23 -6.44 20.03 -24.93
CA ALA A 23 -6.26 18.73 -24.29
C ALA A 23 -7.07 18.69 -22.99
N ASN A 24 -8.35 18.29 -23.10
CA ASN A 24 -9.23 18.15 -21.94
C ASN A 24 -8.67 17.17 -20.88
N ARG A 25 -9.26 17.21 -19.67
CA ARG A 25 -8.83 16.39 -18.52
C ARG A 25 -8.79 14.89 -18.82
N ASP A 26 -9.70 14.38 -19.64
CA ASP A 26 -9.76 12.96 -20.01
C ASP A 26 -8.63 12.58 -20.97
N HIS A 27 -8.28 13.45 -21.92
CA HIS A 27 -7.11 13.26 -22.79
C HIS A 27 -5.83 13.20 -21.96
N VAL A 28 -5.65 14.15 -21.03
CA VAL A 28 -4.45 14.18 -20.17
C VAL A 28 -4.38 12.95 -19.28
N LEU A 29 -5.50 12.49 -18.70
CA LEU A 29 -5.55 11.21 -17.97
C LEU A 29 -5.16 10.03 -18.87
N GLY A 30 -5.65 10.00 -20.11
CA GLY A 30 -5.30 8.99 -21.09
C GLY A 30 -3.79 8.96 -21.39
N PHE A 31 -3.14 10.13 -21.44
CA PHE A 31 -1.70 10.27 -21.63
C PHE A 31 -0.91 9.80 -20.40
N ILE A 32 -1.33 10.18 -19.20
CA ILE A 32 -0.75 9.68 -17.94
C ILE A 32 -0.82 8.15 -17.90
N ASN A 33 -1.98 7.57 -18.19
CA ASN A 33 -2.17 6.11 -18.21
C ASN A 33 -1.36 5.41 -19.30
N ARG A 34 -1.11 6.07 -20.45
CA ARG A 34 -0.23 5.55 -21.48
C ARG A 34 1.23 5.58 -21.02
N ALA A 35 1.67 6.67 -20.40
CA ALA A 35 3.01 6.79 -19.83
C ALA A 35 3.26 5.74 -18.74
N ALA A 36 2.27 5.50 -17.88
CA ALA A 36 2.32 4.48 -16.84
C ALA A 36 2.49 3.05 -17.42
N ARG A 37 1.79 2.74 -18.51
CA ARG A 37 1.98 1.47 -19.24
C ARG A 37 3.36 1.36 -19.87
N ASP A 38 3.88 2.45 -20.44
CA ASP A 38 5.25 2.49 -20.98
C ASP A 38 6.29 2.22 -19.88
N ALA A 39 6.12 2.82 -18.70
CA ALA A 39 6.96 2.55 -17.52
C ALA A 39 6.94 1.07 -17.17
N GLN A 40 5.76 0.46 -17.08
CA GLN A 40 5.63 -0.97 -16.78
C GLN A 40 6.26 -1.86 -17.87
N ASN A 41 6.02 -1.55 -19.15
CA ASN A 41 6.53 -2.32 -20.29
C ASN A 41 8.06 -2.27 -20.41
N SER A 42 8.69 -1.23 -19.88
CA SER A 42 10.16 -1.16 -19.77
C SER A 42 10.75 -2.16 -18.77
N GLY A 43 9.91 -2.91 -18.03
CA GLY A 43 10.33 -3.87 -17.02
C GLY A 43 10.63 -3.23 -15.65
N TRP A 44 10.16 -2.00 -15.43
CA TRP A 44 10.37 -1.25 -14.19
C TRP A 44 9.74 -1.97 -13.00
N LEU A 45 10.50 -2.08 -11.91
CA LEU A 45 10.06 -2.56 -10.61
C LEU A 45 10.28 -1.51 -9.50
N LEU A 46 9.25 -1.26 -8.70
CA LEU A 46 9.27 -0.31 -7.58
C LEU A 46 9.48 -1.04 -6.26
N ARG A 47 10.34 -0.50 -5.39
CA ARG A 47 10.51 -1.04 -4.04
C ARG A 47 9.26 -0.73 -3.24
N VAL A 48 8.74 -1.75 -2.56
CA VAL A 48 7.63 -1.61 -1.61
C VAL A 48 7.91 -2.43 -0.38
N GLU A 49 7.45 -1.88 0.73
CA GLU A 49 7.43 -2.49 2.04
C GLU A 49 5.98 -2.49 2.47
N ASP A 50 5.47 -3.64 2.87
CA ASP A 50 4.10 -3.80 3.31
C ASP A 50 4.10 -4.64 4.58
N ALA A 51 3.41 -4.18 5.61
CA ALA A 51 3.37 -4.83 6.91
C ALA A 51 1.93 -5.23 7.23
N GLU A 52 1.73 -6.50 7.57
CA GLU A 52 0.44 -7.04 7.98
C GLU A 52 0.62 -7.93 9.21
N ASN A 53 -0.44 -8.08 10.00
CA ASN A 53 -0.46 -8.99 11.14
C ASN A 53 -0.77 -10.41 10.65
N ILE A 54 0.01 -11.39 11.12
CA ILE A 54 -0.27 -12.79 10.80
C ILE A 54 -1.48 -13.28 11.61
N GLY A 55 -2.52 -13.71 10.89
CA GLY A 55 -3.63 -14.49 11.46
C GLY A 55 -3.25 -15.96 11.64
N LEU A 56 -3.67 -16.57 12.75
CA LEU A 56 -3.48 -18.01 13.00
C LEU A 56 -4.72 -18.77 12.50
N LEU A 57 -4.57 -19.61 11.47
CA LEU A 57 -5.68 -20.38 10.88
C LEU A 57 -5.25 -21.85 10.68
N GLY A 58 -5.48 -22.69 11.69
CA GLY A 58 -5.08 -24.10 11.65
C GLY A 58 -3.57 -24.31 11.71
N ASN A 59 -3.11 -25.56 11.80
CA ASN A 59 -1.71 -25.93 12.04
C ASN A 59 -0.73 -25.62 10.88
N GLU A 60 -1.10 -24.76 9.92
CA GLU A 60 -0.26 -24.29 8.81
C GLU A 60 -0.27 -22.76 8.80
N TYR A 61 0.90 -22.14 8.97
CA TYR A 61 1.03 -20.69 8.96
C TYR A 61 0.93 -20.18 7.51
N GLU A 62 -0.29 -19.88 7.05
CA GLU A 62 -0.55 -19.32 5.73
C GLU A 62 -0.65 -17.79 5.81
N TYR A 63 0.20 -17.09 5.04
CA TYR A 63 0.11 -15.65 4.87
C TYR A 63 0.03 -15.31 3.39
N ASP A 64 -1.02 -14.57 2.98
CA ASP A 64 -1.21 -14.19 1.59
C ASP A 64 -0.17 -13.16 1.16
N VAL A 65 0.40 -13.31 -0.04
CA VAL A 65 1.30 -12.28 -0.56
C VAL A 65 0.48 -11.03 -0.93
N PRO A 66 0.79 -9.85 -0.36
CA PRO A 66 0.03 -8.64 -0.60
C PRO A 66 -0.11 -8.33 -2.08
N ALA A 67 -1.26 -7.79 -2.49
CA ALA A 67 -1.57 -7.52 -3.88
C ALA A 67 -0.46 -6.68 -4.56
N ARG A 68 -0.25 -6.89 -5.87
CA ARG A 68 0.69 -6.12 -6.73
C ARG A 68 2.19 -6.44 -6.54
N PHE A 69 2.60 -7.18 -5.51
CA PHE A 69 3.97 -7.70 -5.45
C PHE A 69 4.25 -8.66 -6.62
N ALA A 70 5.35 -8.41 -7.33
CA ALA A 70 5.87 -9.27 -8.40
C ALA A 70 7.08 -10.09 -7.93
N TYR A 71 7.87 -9.52 -7.02
CA TYR A 71 9.04 -10.15 -6.44
C TYR A 71 9.09 -9.89 -4.93
N VAL A 72 9.49 -10.91 -4.16
CA VAL A 72 9.73 -10.78 -2.72
C VAL A 72 11.22 -10.93 -2.47
N LYS A 73 11.83 -9.97 -1.79
CA LYS A 73 13.25 -10.01 -1.43
C LYS A 73 13.44 -10.70 -0.08
N MET A 74 12.70 -10.27 0.93
CA MET A 74 12.84 -10.78 2.29
C MET A 74 11.58 -10.54 3.10
N LEU A 75 11.46 -11.32 4.16
CA LEU A 75 10.45 -11.19 5.18
C LEU A 75 11.15 -10.77 6.47
N LYS A 76 10.54 -9.84 7.19
CA LYS A 76 11.00 -9.45 8.52
C LYS A 76 9.88 -9.66 9.51
N ILE A 77 10.25 -10.02 10.72
CA ILE A 77 9.32 -10.12 11.84
C ILE A 77 9.54 -8.92 12.74
N GLY A 78 8.45 -8.46 13.32
CA GLY A 78 8.47 -7.42 14.31
C GLY A 78 8.68 -7.95 15.72
N ASP A 79 9.40 -7.19 16.55
CA ASP A 79 9.47 -7.48 17.97
C ASP A 79 8.10 -7.23 18.64
N LYS A 80 7.72 -8.13 19.55
CA LYS A 80 6.44 -8.09 20.28
C LYS A 80 6.40 -7.00 21.36
N ASN A 81 7.54 -6.45 21.76
CA ASN A 81 7.62 -5.51 22.86
C ASN A 81 7.89 -4.10 22.37
N VAL A 82 6.87 -3.25 22.47
CA VAL A 82 7.08 -1.82 22.65
C VAL A 82 6.30 -1.44 23.90
N ASP A 83 6.99 -1.16 25.00
CA ASP A 83 6.38 -0.66 26.25
C ASP A 83 5.79 0.76 26.08
N ASN A 84 5.89 1.36 24.88
CA ASN A 84 5.10 2.49 24.41
C ASN A 84 5.17 2.52 22.88
N ALA A 85 4.14 1.99 22.21
CA ALA A 85 4.01 2.15 20.78
C ALA A 85 3.96 3.66 20.43
N SER A 86 4.73 4.09 19.43
CA SER A 86 4.50 5.38 18.80
C SER A 86 3.05 5.42 18.29
N THR A 87 2.34 6.50 18.55
CA THR A 87 0.91 6.61 18.23
C THR A 87 0.69 7.77 17.28
N VAL A 88 -0.25 7.61 16.34
CA VAL A 88 -0.83 8.75 15.61
C VAL A 88 -2.22 8.98 16.17
N ASP A 89 -2.49 10.23 16.52
CA ASP A 89 -3.82 10.65 16.89
C ASP A 89 -4.76 10.47 15.70
N THR A 90 -5.86 9.76 15.92
CA THR A 90 -6.88 9.53 14.89
C THR A 90 -7.80 10.73 14.71
N GLY A 91 -7.79 11.67 15.65
CA GLY A 91 -8.69 12.82 15.68
C GLY A 91 -10.11 12.47 16.11
N THR A 92 -10.36 11.25 16.62
CA THR A 92 -11.62 10.86 17.27
C THR A 92 -11.37 10.39 18.70
N GLU A 93 -12.41 10.45 19.51
CA GLU A 93 -12.37 10.10 20.93
C GLU A 93 -13.41 9.01 21.26
N LEU A 94 -13.33 8.47 22.48
CA LEU A 94 -14.38 7.62 23.02
C LEU A 94 -15.65 8.45 23.28
N GLY A 95 -16.75 8.04 22.66
CA GLY A 95 -18.07 8.68 22.86
C GLY A 95 -18.82 8.19 24.10
N ALA A 96 -18.24 7.22 24.83
CA ALA A 96 -18.66 6.82 26.18
C ALA A 96 -17.47 6.21 26.94
N ALA A 97 -17.45 6.38 28.27
CA ALA A 97 -16.48 5.72 29.13
C ALA A 97 -16.59 4.19 29.07
N ILE A 98 -15.45 3.50 29.11
CA ILE A 98 -15.35 2.04 29.23
C ILE A 98 -15.20 1.71 30.71
N ALA A 99 -16.31 1.37 31.37
CA ALA A 99 -16.37 1.26 32.82
C ALA A 99 -15.88 -0.08 33.42
N ASP A 100 -15.57 -1.07 32.58
CA ASP A 100 -15.10 -2.39 33.02
C ASP A 100 -14.06 -2.97 32.05
N THR A 101 -13.46 -4.12 32.39
CA THR A 101 -12.38 -4.77 31.62
C THR A 101 -12.87 -5.88 30.69
N THR A 102 -14.18 -6.05 30.55
CA THR A 102 -14.83 -7.16 29.82
C THR A 102 -15.72 -6.69 28.67
N THR A 103 -16.16 -5.44 28.67
CA THR A 103 -16.98 -4.83 27.63
C THR A 103 -16.21 -4.81 26.31
N THR A 104 -16.77 -5.41 25.26
CA THR A 104 -16.17 -5.54 23.92
C THR A 104 -16.87 -4.68 22.87
N ALA A 105 -17.97 -4.01 23.21
CA ALA A 105 -18.65 -3.03 22.36
C ALA A 105 -18.30 -1.63 22.86
N ILE A 106 -17.45 -0.93 22.12
CA ILE A 106 -16.89 0.36 22.50
C ILE A 106 -17.58 1.46 21.70
N THR A 107 -18.06 2.50 22.39
CA THR A 107 -18.65 3.68 21.75
C THR A 107 -17.57 4.70 21.40
N VAL A 108 -17.56 5.16 20.17
CA VAL A 108 -16.62 6.17 19.63
C VAL A 108 -17.40 7.26 18.92
N ASP A 109 -16.83 8.45 18.79
CA ASP A 109 -17.52 9.58 18.15
C ASP A 109 -17.70 9.40 16.63
N ASP A 110 -16.70 8.82 15.96
CA ASP A 110 -16.78 8.50 14.54
C ASP A 110 -16.08 7.17 14.21
N THR A 111 -16.79 6.26 13.55
CA THR A 111 -16.23 5.00 13.04
C THR A 111 -15.76 5.08 11.59
N SER A 112 -16.05 6.16 10.86
CA SER A 112 -15.80 6.29 9.41
C SER A 112 -14.33 6.16 9.03
N ILE A 113 -13.44 6.47 9.97
CA ILE A 113 -12.00 6.40 9.81
C ILE A 113 -11.42 5.02 10.07
N PHE A 114 -12.19 4.07 10.62
CA PHE A 114 -11.73 2.73 10.97
C PHE A 114 -12.23 1.68 9.97
N VAL A 115 -11.49 0.58 9.85
CA VAL A 115 -11.93 -0.62 9.13
C VAL A 115 -11.83 -1.87 10.01
N VAL A 116 -12.57 -2.92 9.67
CA VAL A 116 -12.44 -4.20 10.39
C VAL A 116 -11.00 -4.70 10.25
N ASN A 117 -10.46 -5.24 11.35
CA ASN A 117 -9.07 -5.63 11.55
C ASN A 117 -8.07 -4.49 11.80
N ASP A 118 -8.53 -3.25 11.94
CA ASP A 118 -7.70 -2.17 12.46
C ASP A 118 -7.36 -2.40 13.95
N LEU A 119 -6.24 -1.83 14.37
CA LEU A 119 -5.85 -1.71 15.76
C LEU A 119 -6.10 -0.29 16.23
N ILE A 120 -6.62 -0.17 17.44
CA ILE A 120 -6.78 1.09 18.15
C ILE A 120 -6.09 1.00 19.49
N GLN A 121 -5.63 2.13 19.99
CA GLN A 121 -5.03 2.26 21.30
C GLN A 121 -5.75 3.36 22.06
N VAL A 122 -6.12 3.08 23.30
CA VAL A 122 -6.64 4.06 24.27
C VAL A 122 -5.76 3.96 25.51
N ASP A 123 -5.22 5.08 25.97
CA ASP A 123 -4.18 5.12 26.99
C ASP A 123 -3.04 4.12 26.68
N SER A 124 -2.88 3.09 27.51
CA SER A 124 -1.89 2.00 27.32
C SER A 124 -2.50 0.67 26.86
N GLU A 125 -3.81 0.62 26.59
CA GLU A 125 -4.47 -0.59 26.08
C GLU A 125 -4.56 -0.56 24.56
N ILE A 126 -4.16 -1.67 23.92
CA ILE A 126 -4.37 -1.89 22.50
C ILE A 126 -5.54 -2.85 22.31
N MET A 127 -6.45 -2.52 21.39
CA MET A 127 -7.64 -3.30 21.07
C MET A 127 -7.70 -3.57 19.56
N PHE A 128 -8.21 -4.74 19.19
CA PHE A 128 -8.36 -5.16 17.79
C PHE A 128 -9.82 -5.07 17.35
N ILE A 129 -10.12 -4.34 16.29
CA ILE A 129 -11.48 -4.15 15.78
C ILE A 129 -11.93 -5.42 15.03
N THR A 130 -12.93 -6.10 15.58
CA THR A 130 -13.54 -7.31 15.00
C THR A 130 -14.75 -7.00 14.13
N ALA A 131 -15.45 -5.89 14.38
CA ALA A 131 -16.54 -5.40 13.54
C ALA A 131 -16.82 -3.91 13.79
N LEU A 132 -17.34 -3.22 12.78
CA LEU A 132 -17.97 -1.90 12.93
C LEU A 132 -19.49 -2.14 13.02
N THR A 133 -20.05 -1.99 14.22
CA THR A 133 -21.44 -2.37 14.51
C THR A 133 -22.43 -1.27 14.11
N SER A 134 -22.00 -0.01 14.21
CA SER A 134 -22.76 1.17 13.78
C SER A 134 -21.79 2.32 13.44
N ALA A 135 -22.33 3.50 13.11
CA ALA A 135 -21.53 4.71 12.90
C ALA A 135 -20.73 5.15 14.14
N THR A 136 -21.07 4.66 15.34
CA THR A 136 -20.46 5.07 16.61
C THR A 136 -20.05 3.90 17.52
N VAL A 137 -20.12 2.65 17.04
CA VAL A 137 -19.85 1.47 17.88
C VAL A 137 -18.90 0.50 17.19
N LEU A 138 -17.77 0.22 17.85
CA LEU A 138 -16.77 -0.77 17.46
C LEU A 138 -16.93 -2.03 18.32
N ALA A 139 -16.94 -3.20 17.69
CA ALA A 139 -16.76 -4.47 18.41
C ALA A 139 -15.28 -4.82 18.40
N VAL A 140 -14.66 -5.00 19.57
CA VAL A 140 -13.22 -5.18 19.72
C VAL A 140 -12.84 -6.41 20.53
N THR A 141 -11.65 -6.94 20.28
CA THR A 141 -10.93 -7.81 21.20
C THR A 141 -9.97 -6.96 22.02
N ARG A 142 -10.05 -7.07 23.34
CA ARG A 142 -9.34 -6.23 24.32
C ARG A 142 -8.03 -6.85 24.80
N GLY A 143 -7.16 -6.04 25.39
CA GLY A 143 -5.85 -6.48 25.88
C GLY A 143 -5.01 -7.12 24.77
N TYR A 144 -5.10 -6.58 23.56
CA TYR A 144 -4.40 -7.10 22.40
C TYR A 144 -2.89 -6.82 22.54
N PHE A 145 -2.06 -7.62 21.87
CA PHE A 145 -0.59 -7.58 22.00
C PHE A 145 -0.02 -7.78 23.42
N GLY A 146 -0.79 -8.34 24.35
CA GLY A 146 -0.33 -8.53 25.74
C GLY A 146 -0.47 -7.27 26.59
N THR A 147 -1.13 -6.23 26.06
CA THR A 147 -1.68 -5.15 26.89
C THR A 147 -2.77 -5.70 27.80
N THR A 148 -3.05 -5.01 28.90
CA THR A 148 -4.08 -5.43 29.86
C THR A 148 -5.35 -4.61 29.64
N ALA A 149 -6.50 -5.27 29.63
CA ALA A 149 -7.78 -4.58 29.58
C ALA A 149 -7.95 -3.64 30.79
N ALA A 150 -8.17 -2.34 30.55
CA ALA A 150 -8.28 -1.29 31.56
C ALA A 150 -9.59 -0.49 31.45
N THR A 151 -9.97 0.25 32.48
CA THR A 151 -11.06 1.22 32.32
C THR A 151 -10.56 2.47 31.61
N HIS A 152 -11.39 3.08 30.77
CA HIS A 152 -11.07 4.31 30.04
C HIS A 152 -12.16 5.35 30.26
N ASP A 153 -11.76 6.62 30.37
CA ASP A 153 -12.70 7.71 30.57
C ASP A 153 -13.43 8.07 29.27
N ASN A 154 -14.52 8.82 29.40
CA ASN A 154 -15.15 9.44 28.24
C ASN A 154 -14.19 10.48 27.64
N ASP A 155 -14.29 10.72 26.34
CA ASP A 155 -13.45 11.68 25.61
C ASP A 155 -11.94 11.33 25.63
N SER A 156 -11.57 10.10 26.05
CA SER A 156 -10.19 9.63 25.89
C SER A 156 -9.85 9.52 24.41
N SER A 157 -8.72 10.10 24.02
CA SER A 157 -8.25 10.08 22.63
C SER A 157 -8.02 8.66 22.14
N ILE A 158 -8.55 8.36 20.96
CA ILE A 158 -8.29 7.10 20.28
C ILE A 158 -7.11 7.32 19.37
N LEU A 159 -6.08 6.52 19.57
CA LEU A 159 -4.85 6.57 18.82
C LEU A 159 -4.78 5.37 17.90
N ARG A 160 -4.17 5.53 16.73
CA ARG A 160 -3.69 4.42 15.93
C ARG A 160 -2.31 4.09 16.48
N PRO A 161 -2.10 2.90 17.08
CA PRO A 161 -0.75 2.46 17.35
C PRO A 161 -0.07 2.40 15.98
N LEU A 162 0.92 3.27 15.77
CA LEU A 162 1.88 2.98 14.72
C LEU A 162 2.55 1.70 15.13
N ALA A 163 2.76 0.85 14.15
CA ALA A 163 3.75 -0.19 14.27
C ALA A 163 5.12 0.49 14.48
N ASP A 164 5.42 0.96 15.70
CA ASP A 164 6.81 1.08 16.21
C ASP A 164 7.36 -0.31 16.54
N VAL A 165 6.92 -1.25 15.72
CA VAL A 165 7.36 -2.61 15.64
C VAL A 165 8.66 -2.51 14.86
N ALA A 166 9.77 -2.57 15.58
CA ALA A 166 11.06 -2.65 14.95
C ALA A 166 11.14 -3.97 14.17
N PHE A 167 11.17 -3.90 12.84
CA PHE A 167 11.38 -5.04 11.97
C PHE A 167 12.89 -5.31 11.82
N GLU A 168 13.53 -5.68 12.94
CA GLU A 168 14.98 -5.89 13.00
C GLU A 168 15.37 -7.30 12.56
N TYR A 169 14.53 -8.29 12.87
CA TYR A 169 14.83 -9.68 12.55
C TYR A 169 14.33 -10.07 11.16
N THR A 170 15.27 -10.39 10.28
CA THR A 170 14.97 -10.92 8.93
C THR A 170 14.79 -12.43 9.02
N ILE A 171 13.64 -12.94 8.59
CA ILE A 171 13.37 -14.37 8.53
C ILE A 171 14.29 -14.99 7.46
N PRO A 172 15.19 -15.92 7.84
CA PRO A 172 16.08 -16.58 6.90
C PRO A 172 15.33 -17.26 5.76
N ARG A 173 15.91 -17.21 4.55
CA ARG A 173 15.28 -17.73 3.33
C ARG A 173 14.93 -19.23 3.40
N ALA A 174 15.64 -20.00 4.22
CA ALA A 174 15.41 -21.43 4.41
C ALA A 174 14.10 -21.75 5.14
N TYR A 175 13.53 -20.80 5.88
CA TYR A 175 12.37 -21.04 6.74
C TYR A 175 11.04 -20.81 6.04
N TRP A 176 11.05 -20.21 4.86
CA TRP A 176 9.85 -19.89 4.11
C TRP A 176 9.98 -20.23 2.63
N THR A 177 8.86 -20.54 2.00
CA THR A 177 8.74 -20.70 0.55
C THR A 177 7.44 -20.07 0.07
N MET A 178 7.32 -19.81 -1.24
CA MET A 178 6.07 -19.34 -1.83
C MET A 178 5.42 -20.45 -2.62
N ARG A 179 4.11 -20.61 -2.46
CA ARG A 179 3.30 -21.57 -3.21
C ARG A 179 2.06 -20.89 -3.77
N LEU A 180 1.56 -21.42 -4.90
CA LEU A 180 0.21 -21.12 -5.34
C LEU A 180 -0.73 -22.05 -4.59
N GLN A 181 -1.74 -21.48 -3.94
CA GLN A 181 -2.79 -22.30 -3.35
C GLN A 181 -3.52 -23.07 -4.48
N SER A 182 -3.57 -24.39 -4.35
CA SER A 182 -4.26 -25.29 -5.27
C SER A 182 -5.23 -26.17 -4.47
N GLY A 183 -6.34 -25.58 -4.02
CA GLY A 183 -7.41 -26.28 -3.30
C GLY A 183 -7.07 -26.63 -1.84
N GLY A 184 -7.93 -26.19 -0.92
CA GLY A 184 -7.80 -26.36 0.54
C GLY A 184 -8.66 -25.31 1.24
N ALA A 185 -9.31 -25.68 2.34
CA ALA A 185 -10.49 -24.99 2.88
C ALA A 185 -10.24 -23.54 3.31
N ASN A 186 -10.64 -22.59 2.46
CA ASN A 186 -10.75 -21.17 2.83
C ASN A 186 -12.03 -20.59 2.19
N THR A 187 -13.19 -20.75 2.83
CA THR A 187 -14.39 -19.95 2.49
C THR A 187 -14.23 -18.58 3.14
N LYS A 188 -14.37 -17.47 2.42
CA LYS A 188 -15.37 -17.23 1.37
C LYS A 188 -14.76 -16.93 0.00
N THR A 189 -14.99 -17.91 -0.88
CA THR A 189 -15.22 -17.71 -2.32
C THR A 189 -14.02 -17.28 -3.17
N ALA A 190 -12.85 -17.87 -2.96
CA ALA A 190 -11.86 -17.91 -4.03
C ALA A 190 -12.29 -18.97 -5.07
N ALA A 191 -12.92 -18.52 -6.15
CA ALA A 191 -13.04 -19.32 -7.37
C ALA A 191 -11.63 -19.82 -7.76
N LEU A 192 -11.53 -21.09 -8.17
CA LEU A 192 -10.31 -21.78 -8.62
C LEU A 192 -9.32 -20.83 -9.31
N GLY A 193 -8.34 -20.31 -8.55
CA GLY A 193 -7.49 -19.20 -8.99
C GLY A 193 -6.45 -18.77 -7.96
N SER A 194 -5.31 -19.48 -7.97
CA SER A 194 -3.94 -19.06 -7.64
C SER A 194 -3.72 -17.80 -6.77
N ARG A 195 -4.07 -17.83 -5.49
CA ARG A 195 -3.52 -16.87 -4.50
C ARG A 195 -2.11 -17.31 -4.13
N PRO A 196 -1.07 -16.48 -4.32
CA PRO A 196 0.27 -16.78 -3.82
C PRO A 196 0.30 -16.61 -2.30
N GLN A 197 0.86 -17.60 -1.62
CA GLN A 197 0.99 -17.64 -0.16
C GLN A 197 2.43 -17.89 0.25
N PHE A 198 2.82 -17.35 1.40
CA PHE A 198 4.01 -17.75 2.13
C PHE A 198 3.68 -18.97 2.98
N VAL A 199 4.54 -20.00 2.87
CA VAL A 199 4.47 -21.22 3.67
C VAL A 199 5.74 -21.31 4.49
N PHE A 200 5.59 -21.44 5.81
CA PHE A 200 6.70 -21.53 6.75
C PHE A 200 6.96 -22.97 7.20
N ASN A 201 8.23 -23.33 7.42
CA ASN A 201 8.59 -24.62 7.97
C ASN A 201 8.40 -24.62 9.49
N SER A 202 7.40 -25.34 9.99
CA SER A 202 7.05 -25.43 11.41
C SER A 202 8.16 -25.97 12.30
N ASP A 203 9.04 -26.82 11.76
CA ASP A 203 10.14 -27.43 12.53
C ASP A 203 11.29 -26.43 12.79
N LEU A 204 11.41 -25.43 11.92
CA LEU A 204 12.50 -24.47 11.92
C LEU A 204 12.07 -23.09 12.41
N PHE A 205 10.78 -22.79 12.36
CA PHE A 205 10.26 -21.46 12.63
C PHE A 205 8.82 -21.54 13.14
N SER A 206 8.56 -20.89 14.27
CA SER A 206 7.22 -20.75 14.85
C SER A 206 6.90 -19.28 15.10
N PHE A 207 5.63 -18.91 14.92
CA PHE A 207 5.13 -17.57 15.21
C PHE A 207 4.20 -17.61 16.42
N THR A 208 4.15 -16.50 17.16
CA THR A 208 3.01 -16.21 18.04
C THR A 208 1.91 -15.56 17.20
N ALA A 209 0.65 -15.96 17.41
CA ALA A 209 -0.47 -15.33 16.72
C ALA A 209 -0.48 -13.81 16.94
N GLY A 210 -0.74 -13.05 15.88
CA GLY A 210 -0.74 -11.59 15.91
C GLY A 210 0.63 -10.96 15.73
N THR A 211 1.75 -11.71 15.72
CA THR A 211 3.07 -11.10 15.46
C THR A 211 3.09 -10.46 14.06
N PRO A 212 3.45 -9.16 13.95
CA PRO A 212 3.50 -8.46 12.68
C PRO A 212 4.65 -8.98 11.81
N VAL A 213 4.38 -9.10 10.51
CA VAL A 213 5.38 -9.45 9.51
C VAL A 213 5.41 -8.40 8.40
N GLN A 214 6.61 -7.95 8.09
CA GLN A 214 6.87 -7.01 7.01
C GLN A 214 7.42 -7.77 5.79
N VAL A 215 6.72 -7.64 4.67
CA VAL A 215 7.16 -8.11 3.36
C VAL A 215 7.92 -6.99 2.68
N ILE A 216 9.18 -7.26 2.33
CA ILE A 216 9.99 -6.35 1.54
C ILE A 216 10.21 -6.96 0.17
N GLY A 217 9.89 -6.20 -0.87
CA GLY A 217 9.95 -6.70 -2.23
C GLY A 217 9.83 -5.61 -3.26
N GLN A 218 9.36 -6.02 -4.43
CA GLN A 218 9.18 -5.14 -5.56
C GLN A 218 7.83 -5.41 -6.23
N ARG A 219 7.12 -4.32 -6.54
CA ARG A 219 5.87 -4.33 -7.33
C ARG A 219 6.10 -3.75 -8.71
N ARG A 220 5.20 -4.06 -9.63
CA ARG A 220 5.14 -3.35 -10.91
C ARG A 220 4.44 -1.99 -10.72
N PRO A 221 4.82 -0.96 -11.51
CA PRO A 221 4.07 0.29 -11.55
C PRO A 221 2.60 0.06 -11.88
N THR A 222 1.76 0.96 -11.38
CA THR A 222 0.34 1.01 -11.71
C THR A 222 0.16 1.36 -13.18
N THR A 223 -0.79 0.72 -13.86
CA THR A 223 -1.01 0.88 -15.31
C THR A 223 -2.16 1.80 -15.66
N ALA A 224 -3.02 2.08 -14.69
CA ALA A 224 -4.22 2.88 -14.86
C ALA A 224 -4.50 3.59 -13.53
N TYR A 225 -4.45 4.91 -13.58
CA TYR A 225 -4.83 5.81 -12.51
C TYR A 225 -6.20 6.43 -12.80
N VAL A 226 -6.91 6.82 -11.74
CA VAL A 226 -8.12 7.63 -11.77
C VAL A 226 -7.87 9.02 -11.15
N SER A 227 -8.82 9.94 -11.30
CA SER A 227 -8.65 11.37 -10.93
C SER A 227 -8.34 11.64 -9.45
N GLY A 228 -8.54 10.67 -8.56
CA GLY A 228 -8.23 10.79 -7.12
C GLY A 228 -6.96 10.06 -6.69
N ASP A 229 -6.30 9.35 -7.60
CA ASP A 229 -5.14 8.53 -7.23
C ASP A 229 -3.91 9.38 -6.99
N THR A 230 -3.01 8.85 -6.17
CA THR A 230 -1.62 9.27 -6.09
C THR A 230 -0.79 8.51 -7.11
N ILE A 231 0.15 9.20 -7.75
CA ILE A 231 1.11 8.56 -8.64
C ILE A 231 2.08 7.73 -7.80
N ASP A 232 2.54 6.61 -8.35
CA ASP A 232 3.50 5.76 -7.64
C ASP A 232 4.82 6.49 -7.43
N ASP A 233 5.31 6.51 -6.20
CA ASP A 233 6.61 7.08 -5.85
C ASP A 233 7.73 6.57 -6.79
N GLN A 234 8.64 7.47 -7.15
CA GLN A 234 9.77 7.27 -8.06
C GLN A 234 9.40 7.22 -9.56
N THR A 235 8.11 7.18 -9.92
CA THR A 235 7.66 7.19 -11.32
C THR A 235 7.20 8.56 -11.80
N GLU A 236 7.03 9.53 -10.91
CA GLU A 236 6.39 10.82 -11.19
C GLU A 236 7.10 11.59 -12.29
N SER A 237 8.43 11.77 -12.16
CA SER A 237 9.21 12.52 -13.17
C SER A 237 9.17 11.86 -14.54
N PHE A 238 9.19 10.52 -14.59
CA PHE A 238 9.06 9.80 -15.85
C PHE A 238 7.67 9.99 -16.47
N ILE A 239 6.62 9.80 -15.66
CA ILE A 239 5.23 9.92 -16.12
C ILE A 239 4.94 11.35 -16.56
N ALA A 240 5.42 12.37 -15.83
CA ALA A 240 5.27 13.77 -16.18
C ALA A 240 5.87 14.08 -17.55
N GLU A 241 7.13 13.73 -17.78
CA GLU A 241 7.82 13.99 -19.04
C GLU A 241 7.22 13.18 -20.19
N ARG A 242 6.91 11.90 -19.96
CA ARG A 242 6.34 11.02 -20.99
C ARG A 242 4.92 11.42 -21.37
N ALA A 243 4.09 11.81 -20.40
CA ALA A 243 2.73 12.29 -20.63
C ALA A 243 2.72 13.67 -21.30
N THR A 244 3.64 14.57 -20.92
CA THR A 244 3.86 15.86 -21.60
C THR A 244 4.21 15.66 -23.07
N ALA A 245 5.08 14.70 -23.38
CA ALA A 245 5.39 14.36 -24.76
C ALA A 245 4.14 13.91 -25.55
N TYR A 246 3.28 13.06 -24.96
CA TYR A 246 2.03 12.66 -25.62
C TYR A 246 1.05 13.81 -25.80
N ALA A 247 0.91 14.68 -24.80
CA ALA A 247 0.05 15.85 -24.86
C ALA A 247 0.54 16.83 -25.95
N ALA A 248 1.83 17.15 -25.97
CA ALA A 248 2.44 18.00 -26.99
C ALA A 248 2.24 17.43 -28.41
N ARG A 249 2.40 16.12 -28.59
CA ARG A 249 2.15 15.46 -29.88
C ARG A 249 0.68 15.51 -30.30
N PHE A 250 -0.24 15.36 -29.36
CA PHE A 250 -1.68 15.46 -29.61
C PHE A 250 -2.06 16.88 -30.06
N ILE A 251 -1.57 17.90 -29.34
CA ILE A 251 -1.78 19.31 -29.64
C ILE A 251 -1.16 19.70 -30.99
N PHE A 252 0.06 19.23 -31.28
CA PHE A 252 0.71 19.43 -32.59
C PHE A 252 -0.12 18.87 -33.74
N ALA A 253 -0.70 17.68 -33.56
CA ALA A 253 -1.52 17.03 -34.59
C ALA A 253 -2.83 17.77 -34.90
N GLN A 254 -3.33 18.62 -34.00
CA GLN A 254 -4.50 19.48 -34.24
C GLN A 254 -4.20 20.69 -35.15
N GLY A 255 -2.91 20.98 -35.41
CA GLY A 255 -2.47 22.11 -36.23
C GLY A 255 -2.19 23.40 -35.43
N ASN A 256 -1.49 24.34 -36.07
CA ASN A 256 -1.17 25.69 -35.54
C ASN A 256 -0.37 25.75 -34.22
N ALA A 257 0.50 24.77 -33.93
CA ALA A 257 1.39 24.80 -32.76
C ALA A 257 2.77 24.19 -33.07
N PRO A 258 3.61 24.87 -33.89
CA PRO A 258 4.91 24.32 -34.35
C PRO A 258 5.94 24.15 -33.22
N ASP A 259 5.81 24.95 -32.15
CA ASP A 259 6.57 24.89 -30.91
C ASP A 259 6.37 23.56 -30.15
N MET A 260 5.15 22.99 -30.21
CA MET A 260 4.83 21.72 -29.54
C MET A 260 5.64 20.53 -30.08
N ASN A 261 6.14 20.59 -31.31
CA ASN A 261 7.05 19.56 -31.81
C ASN A 261 8.40 19.57 -31.05
N GLN A 262 8.88 20.75 -30.65
CA GLN A 262 10.10 20.86 -29.84
C GLN A 262 9.86 20.36 -28.42
N VAL A 263 8.73 20.74 -27.81
CA VAL A 263 8.32 20.23 -26.48
C VAL A 263 8.22 18.71 -26.48
N TYR A 264 7.58 18.12 -27.51
CA TYR A 264 7.51 16.68 -27.69
C TYR A 264 8.91 16.02 -27.71
N LEU A 265 9.82 16.53 -28.55
CA LEU A 265 11.16 15.96 -28.68
C LEU A 265 11.96 16.07 -27.38
N GLN A 266 11.88 17.23 -26.71
CA GLN A 266 12.60 17.47 -25.47
C GLN A 266 12.09 16.58 -24.34
N SER A 267 10.78 16.57 -24.07
CA SER A 267 10.19 15.75 -23.02
C SER A 267 10.35 14.25 -23.29
N TRP A 268 10.27 13.84 -24.57
CA TRP A 268 10.59 12.46 -24.94
C TRP A 268 12.04 12.10 -24.62
N ALA A 269 12.99 12.97 -24.97
CA ALA A 269 14.40 12.77 -24.67
C ALA A 269 14.67 12.72 -23.15
N ASN A 270 14.06 13.61 -22.38
CA ASN A 270 14.13 13.62 -20.92
C ASN A 270 13.61 12.30 -20.32
N SER A 271 12.45 11.82 -20.79
CA SER A 271 11.89 10.54 -20.33
C SER A 271 12.82 9.36 -20.61
N ILE A 272 13.52 9.34 -21.75
CA ILE A 272 14.50 8.30 -22.09
C ILE A 272 15.75 8.45 -21.22
N ALA A 273 16.23 9.67 -21.00
CA ALA A 273 17.38 9.94 -20.16
C ALA A 273 17.13 9.45 -18.73
N PHE A 274 15.91 9.67 -18.20
CA PHE A 274 15.48 9.17 -16.89
C PHE A 274 15.60 7.63 -16.78
N LEU A 275 15.12 6.90 -17.80
CA LEU A 275 15.24 5.43 -17.84
C LEU A 275 16.69 4.96 -17.86
N ARG A 276 17.60 5.73 -18.49
CA ARG A 276 19.02 5.40 -18.57
C ARG A 276 19.80 5.66 -17.30
N SER A 277 19.38 6.63 -16.48
CA SER A 277 20.10 7.00 -15.24
C SER A 277 19.75 6.12 -14.04
N HIS A 278 18.60 5.44 -14.03
CA HIS A 278 18.15 4.61 -12.90
C HIS A 278 18.09 3.08 -13.13
N PRO A 279 18.94 2.44 -13.96
CA PRO A 279 18.74 1.05 -14.37
C PRO A 279 18.98 0.04 -13.24
N ALA A 280 19.71 0.38 -12.17
CA ALA A 280 20.02 -0.56 -11.08
C ALA A 280 18.92 -0.62 -10.02
N GLU A 281 18.26 0.50 -9.73
CA GLU A 281 17.27 0.61 -8.65
C GLU A 281 15.95 -0.06 -9.02
N PHE A 282 15.64 -0.07 -10.31
CA PHE A 282 14.37 -0.54 -10.87
C PHE A 282 14.43 -1.94 -11.49
N ARG A 283 15.58 -2.63 -11.37
CA ARG A 283 15.75 -4.03 -11.77
C ARG A 283 15.38 -4.98 -10.64
N VAL A 284 15.18 -6.25 -11.00
CA VAL A 284 15.02 -7.32 -10.01
C VAL A 284 16.23 -7.35 -9.09
N ARG A 285 16.00 -7.24 -7.78
CA ARG A 285 17.09 -7.30 -6.81
C ARG A 285 17.66 -8.72 -6.73
N PRO A 286 18.98 -8.87 -6.52
CA PRO A 286 19.57 -10.18 -6.26
C PRO A 286 18.88 -10.87 -5.08
N ASN A 287 18.74 -12.19 -5.18
CA ASN A 287 18.08 -13.05 -4.18
C ASN A 287 16.56 -12.82 -4.02
N SER A 288 15.95 -11.98 -4.86
CA SER A 288 14.48 -11.88 -4.90
C SER A 288 13.86 -13.12 -5.54
N THR A 289 12.78 -13.62 -4.92
CA THR A 289 11.99 -14.74 -5.45
C THR A 289 10.77 -14.19 -6.19
N ARG A 290 10.50 -14.69 -7.39
CA ARG A 290 9.30 -14.33 -8.15
C ARG A 290 8.04 -14.81 -7.42
N VAL A 291 7.04 -13.95 -7.34
CA VAL A 291 5.72 -14.32 -6.81
C VAL A 291 5.00 -15.20 -7.82
N PRO A 292 4.64 -16.44 -7.47
CA PRO A 292 3.92 -17.32 -8.38
C PRO A 292 2.58 -16.69 -8.83
N GLY A 293 2.23 -16.83 -10.11
CA GLY A 293 0.99 -16.28 -10.66
C GLY A 293 0.99 -14.75 -10.90
N ARG A 294 2.10 -14.05 -10.68
CA ARG A 294 2.23 -12.59 -10.88
C ARG A 294 3.44 -12.18 -11.73
#